data_AF-A0A967W6D8-F1
#
_entry.id   AF-A0A967W6D8-F1
#
_cell.length_a   1.000
_cell.length_b   1.000
_cell.length_c   1.000
_cell.angle_alpha   90.00
_cell.angle_beta   90.00
_cell.angle_gamma   90.00
#
_symmetry.space_group_name_H-M   'P 1'
#
loop_
_entity.id
_entity.type
_entity.pdbx_description
1 polymer ?
#
loop_
_entity_poly.entity_id
_entity_poly.type
_entity_poly.pdbx_seq_one_letter_code
_entity_poly.pdbx_strand_id
1 'polypeptide(L)'
;MKTLSNWVVLGILFCLSITVSSCSSESQSKNVSDEDSTSAIPVEIAKAMNGDISAYYSSTATLEAENKSTVVSKVRGMVTEIRVEEGDFVNANEVLAQLEDEQLELEAQRAKATMDRLLNELDRKEELFKKNLISAQEFENAKYEYQAQKSE
;
A
#
# COMPACT_ATOMS: atom_id res chain seq x y z
N MET A 1 -65.86 -37.37 50.15
CA MET A 1 -66.70 -38.08 51.14
C MET A 1 -65.79 -38.40 52.34
N LYS A 2 -65.75 -37.57 53.39
CA LYS A 2 -66.49 -37.67 54.69
C LYS A 2 -66.29 -39.06 55.34
N THR A 3 -65.79 -39.27 56.57
CA THR A 3 -65.73 -38.45 57.82
C THR A 3 -65.02 -39.25 58.95
N LEU A 4 -64.68 -38.55 60.06
CA LEU A 4 -64.49 -39.02 61.46
C LEU A 4 -63.11 -39.59 61.86
N SER A 5 -62.60 -39.46 63.09
CA SER A 5 -62.82 -38.55 64.24
C SER A 5 -61.91 -39.02 65.37
N ASN A 6 -61.41 -38.05 66.14
CA ASN A 6 -60.53 -38.04 67.30
C ASN A 6 -61.04 -38.81 68.56
N TRP A 7 -61.62 -40.02 68.42
CA TRP A 7 -62.32 -40.74 69.52
C TRP A 7 -61.77 -42.14 69.86
N VAL A 8 -60.53 -42.47 69.46
CA VAL A 8 -59.79 -43.67 69.93
C VAL A 8 -58.57 -43.29 70.78
N VAL A 9 -58.12 -42.02 70.68
CA VAL A 9 -57.14 -41.37 71.58
C VAL A 9 -57.56 -41.41 73.07
N LEU A 10 -58.80 -41.80 73.37
CA LEU A 10 -59.31 -41.89 74.74
C LEU A 10 -59.48 -43.33 75.29
N GLY A 11 -59.18 -44.38 74.51
CA GLY A 11 -59.59 -45.75 74.84
C GLY A 11 -58.56 -46.67 75.49
N ILE A 12 -57.26 -46.51 75.23
CA ILE A 12 -56.21 -47.46 75.69
C ILE A 12 -55.04 -46.71 76.37
N LEU A 13 -55.33 -45.54 76.92
CA LEU A 13 -54.66 -45.00 78.12
C LEU A 13 -55.01 -45.85 79.38
N PHE A 14 -55.24 -47.14 79.17
CA PHE A 14 -55.81 -48.08 80.12
C PHE A 14 -55.19 -49.44 79.82
N CYS A 15 -54.83 -50.16 80.88
CA CYS A 15 -54.13 -51.43 80.84
C CYS A 15 -52.63 -51.32 80.52
N LEU A 16 -51.91 -50.45 81.23
CA LEU A 16 -51.38 -50.91 82.52
C LEU A 16 -50.42 -52.06 82.26
N SER A 17 -49.16 -51.72 82.47
CA SER A 17 -48.21 -52.58 83.15
C SER A 17 -47.75 -53.82 82.39
N ILE A 18 -46.61 -54.29 82.88
CA ILE A 18 -46.11 -55.63 82.71
C ILE A 18 -45.16 -55.74 81.51
N THR A 19 -43.95 -55.35 81.86
CA THR A 19 -42.75 -56.18 81.77
C THR A 19 -41.84 -56.00 80.56
N VAL A 20 -40.56 -56.04 80.93
CA VAL A 20 -39.40 -56.47 80.16
C VAL A 20 -38.64 -55.34 79.47
N SER A 21 -37.63 -54.83 80.19
CA SER A 21 -36.32 -54.57 79.59
C SER A 21 -35.84 -55.87 78.92
N SER A 22 -35.99 -55.96 77.60
CA SER A 22 -35.23 -56.89 76.78
C SER A 22 -34.92 -56.22 75.46
N CYS A 23 -33.63 -56.13 75.20
CA CYS A 23 -33.02 -55.63 73.99
C CYS A 23 -33.44 -56.49 72.80
N SER A 24 -33.87 -55.87 71.69
CA SER A 24 -33.73 -56.44 70.35
C SER A 24 -33.75 -55.34 69.29
N SER A 25 -32.59 -55.15 68.67
CA SER A 25 -32.39 -54.98 67.23
C SER A 25 -33.48 -54.28 66.38
N GLU A 26 -33.01 -53.22 65.71
CA GLU A 26 -33.14 -53.02 64.26
C GLU A 26 -34.24 -52.11 63.72
N SER A 27 -33.77 -51.12 62.96
CA SER A 27 -34.46 -50.30 61.95
C SER A 27 -35.45 -49.22 62.43
N GLN A 28 -34.93 -48.14 63.03
CA GLN A 28 -35.56 -46.82 62.88
C GLN A 28 -35.27 -46.28 61.48
N SER A 29 -36.27 -46.42 60.61
CA SER A 29 -36.54 -45.51 59.51
C SER A 29 -36.61 -44.07 60.07
N LYS A 30 -35.51 -43.33 59.90
CA LYS A 30 -35.51 -41.87 60.03
C LYS A 30 -35.92 -41.29 58.68
N ASN A 31 -37.10 -40.67 58.65
CA ASN A 31 -37.28 -39.50 57.81
C ASN A 31 -36.57 -38.31 58.48
N VAL A 32 -36.28 -37.26 57.68
CA VAL A 32 -35.55 -36.01 57.98
C VAL A 32 -34.05 -36.18 57.67
N SER A 33 -33.42 -35.43 56.77
CA SER A 33 -33.57 -34.01 56.41
C SER A 33 -32.94 -33.72 55.05
N ASP A 34 -33.44 -32.70 54.35
CA ASP A 34 -32.64 -31.88 53.43
C ASP A 34 -31.29 -31.56 54.09
N GLU A 35 -30.19 -32.14 53.60
CA GLU A 35 -28.85 -31.55 53.56
C GLU A 35 -27.98 -32.47 52.67
N ASP A 36 -27.82 -32.11 51.40
CA ASP A 36 -26.50 -32.24 50.79
C ASP A 36 -26.07 -30.83 50.39
N SER A 37 -25.54 -30.15 51.41
CA SER A 37 -24.86 -28.88 51.32
C SER A 37 -23.59 -29.05 50.48
N THR A 38 -23.76 -29.10 49.16
CA THR A 38 -22.68 -28.67 48.29
C THR A 38 -22.73 -27.15 48.25
N SER A 39 -21.79 -26.52 48.97
CA SER A 39 -21.58 -25.08 48.98
C SER A 39 -21.60 -24.56 47.54
N ALA A 40 -22.69 -23.90 47.14
CA ALA A 40 -22.83 -23.37 45.81
C ALA A 40 -21.79 -22.28 45.61
N ILE A 41 -20.83 -22.53 44.72
CA ILE A 41 -19.79 -21.58 44.38
C ILE A 41 -20.46 -20.49 43.54
N PRO A 42 -20.50 -19.23 43.99
CA PRO A 42 -21.14 -18.17 43.21
C PRO A 42 -20.35 -17.96 41.92
N VAL A 43 -21.07 -17.88 40.80
CA VAL A 43 -20.52 -17.64 39.46
C VAL A 43 -21.24 -16.47 38.81
N GLU A 44 -20.49 -15.68 38.04
CA GLU A 44 -21.07 -14.61 37.23
C GLU A 44 -21.47 -15.17 35.87
N ILE A 45 -22.69 -14.83 35.43
CA ILE A 45 -23.22 -15.20 34.12
C ILE A 45 -23.60 -13.97 33.31
N ALA A 46 -23.41 -14.03 32.01
CA ALA A 46 -23.89 -13.02 31.06
C ALA A 46 -24.72 -13.69 29.96
N LYS A 47 -25.83 -13.05 29.55
CA LYS A 47 -26.71 -13.55 28.48
C LYS A 47 -26.15 -13.12 27.13
N ALA A 48 -25.94 -14.08 26.23
CA ALA A 48 -25.49 -13.80 24.87
C ALA A 48 -26.52 -12.93 24.13
N MET A 49 -26.03 -11.90 23.43
CA MET A 49 -26.84 -10.99 22.63
C MET A 49 -26.15 -10.72 21.30
N ASN A 50 -26.95 -10.61 20.23
CA ASN A 50 -26.46 -10.21 18.93
C ASN A 50 -26.35 -8.69 18.88
N GLY A 51 -25.23 -8.18 18.38
CA GLY A 51 -25.00 -6.77 18.14
C GLY A 51 -24.06 -6.60 16.94
N ASP A 52 -24.01 -5.40 16.39
CA ASP A 52 -23.14 -5.11 15.25
C ASP A 52 -21.68 -5.18 15.68
N ILE A 53 -20.89 -5.94 14.91
CA ILE A 53 -19.45 -6.06 15.08
C ILE A 53 -18.76 -5.50 13.85
N SER A 54 -17.82 -4.58 14.06
CA SER A 54 -16.98 -4.04 12.98
C SER A 54 -15.54 -4.45 13.22
N ALA A 55 -14.93 -5.09 12.22
CA ALA A 55 -13.52 -5.42 12.24
C ALA A 55 -12.76 -4.39 11.40
N TYR A 56 -11.80 -3.70 12.02
CA TYR A 56 -10.90 -2.79 11.31
C TYR A 56 -9.55 -3.47 11.10
N TYR A 57 -9.04 -3.37 9.88
CA TYR A 57 -7.70 -3.83 9.53
C TYR A 57 -6.83 -2.62 9.25
N SER A 58 -5.82 -2.42 10.09
CA SER A 58 -4.83 -1.34 9.93
C SER A 58 -3.52 -1.95 9.47
N SER A 59 -2.99 -1.44 8.36
CA SER A 59 -1.68 -1.83 7.85
C SER A 59 -0.88 -0.57 7.51
N THR A 60 0.45 -0.68 7.55
CA THR A 60 1.35 0.41 7.17
C THR A 60 1.86 0.15 5.75
N ALA A 61 1.96 1.19 4.95
CA ALA A 61 2.57 1.15 3.64
C ALA A 61 3.56 2.31 3.50
N THR A 62 4.61 2.10 2.72
CA THR A 62 5.56 3.16 2.37
C THR A 62 5.03 3.91 1.15
N LEU A 63 5.10 5.24 1.21
CA LEU A 63 4.79 6.08 0.05
C LEU A 63 6.03 6.17 -0.84
N GLU A 64 5.83 5.96 -2.14
CA GLU A 64 6.84 6.15 -3.17
C GLU A 64 6.41 7.24 -4.15
N ALA A 65 7.39 7.90 -4.75
CA ALA A 65 7.13 8.90 -5.78
C ALA A 65 6.56 8.23 -7.03
N GLU A 66 5.43 8.73 -7.53
CA GLU A 66 4.82 8.22 -8.77
C GLU A 66 5.77 8.38 -9.97
N ASN A 67 6.48 9.51 -10.03
CA ASN A 67 7.46 9.80 -11.07
C ASN A 67 8.80 10.21 -10.43
N LYS A 68 9.88 9.55 -10.86
CA LYS A 68 11.25 9.85 -10.45
C LYS A 68 12.14 9.98 -11.67
N SER A 69 12.85 11.09 -11.79
CA SER A 69 13.79 11.34 -12.88
C SER A 69 15.16 11.68 -12.31
N THR A 70 16.19 10.96 -12.77
CA THR A 70 17.59 11.28 -12.46
C THR A 70 18.15 12.08 -13.63
N VAL A 71 18.49 13.35 -13.40
CA VAL A 71 19.05 14.22 -14.43
C VAL A 71 20.55 13.96 -14.55
N VAL A 72 20.99 13.62 -15.77
CA VAL A 72 22.41 13.40 -16.09
C VAL A 72 22.77 14.14 -17.37
N SER A 73 24.00 14.64 -17.44
CA SER A 73 24.53 15.30 -18.63
C SER A 73 24.72 14.31 -19.77
N LYS A 74 24.22 14.64 -20.96
CA LYS A 74 24.41 13.82 -22.18
C LYS A 74 25.83 13.91 -22.74
N VAL A 75 26.48 15.05 -22.52
CA VAL A 75 27.85 15.34 -22.95
C VAL A 75 28.75 15.52 -21.74
N ARG A 76 30.05 15.28 -21.92
CA ARG A 76 31.05 15.58 -20.91
C ARG A 76 31.40 17.07 -20.98
N GLY A 77 31.53 17.72 -19.84
CA GLY A 77 31.89 19.13 -19.73
C GLY A 77 32.08 19.53 -18.27
N MET A 78 32.73 20.66 -18.05
CA MET A 78 32.83 21.28 -16.72
C MET A 78 31.52 22.02 -16.41
N VAL A 79 31.05 22.01 -15.17
CA VAL A 79 29.90 22.82 -14.75
C VAL A 79 30.36 24.26 -14.56
N THR A 80 29.79 25.19 -15.33
CA THR A 80 30.09 26.63 -15.24
C THR A 80 29.18 27.32 -14.24
N GLU A 81 27.90 26.93 -14.19
CA GLU A 81 26.89 27.56 -13.35
C GLU A 81 25.86 26.54 -12.86
N ILE A 82 25.39 26.70 -11.62
CA ILE A 82 24.25 25.97 -11.05
C ILE A 82 23.17 27.01 -10.73
N ARG A 83 21.95 26.80 -11.21
CA ARG A 83 20.85 27.79 -11.14
C ARG A 83 19.76 27.46 -10.13
N VAL A 84 19.88 26.33 -9.44
CA VAL A 84 18.87 25.81 -8.51
C VAL A 84 19.54 25.32 -7.24
N GLU A 85 18.83 25.43 -6.11
CA GLU A 85 19.27 24.92 -4.83
C GLU A 85 18.51 23.65 -4.42
N GLU A 86 19.03 22.95 -3.40
CA GLU A 86 18.38 21.76 -2.87
C GLU A 86 17.05 22.11 -2.21
N GLY A 87 15.97 21.49 -2.70
CA GLY A 87 14.61 21.71 -2.20
C GLY A 87 13.76 22.65 -3.05
N ASP A 88 14.33 23.27 -4.09
CA ASP A 88 13.59 24.11 -5.02
C ASP A 88 12.60 23.32 -5.87
N PHE A 89 11.44 23.93 -6.13
CA PHE A 89 10.46 23.42 -7.08
C PHE A 89 10.80 23.88 -8.49
N VAL A 90 11.09 22.94 -9.38
CA VAL A 90 11.45 23.21 -10.77
C VAL A 90 10.40 22.69 -11.74
N ASN A 91 10.27 23.36 -12.88
CA ASN A 91 9.33 22.99 -13.94
C ASN A 91 10.01 22.21 -15.07
N ALA A 92 9.20 21.57 -15.92
CA ALA A 92 9.72 20.92 -17.11
C ALA A 92 10.42 21.93 -18.04
N ASN A 93 11.59 21.56 -18.55
CA ASN A 93 12.49 22.37 -19.39
C ASN A 93 13.19 23.55 -18.68
N GLU A 94 13.17 23.58 -17.35
CA GLU A 94 13.94 24.54 -16.59
C GLU A 94 15.43 24.18 -16.58
N VAL A 95 16.30 25.18 -16.74
CA VAL A 95 17.76 24.98 -16.77
C VAL A 95 18.28 24.88 -15.34
N LEU A 96 18.74 23.68 -14.97
CA LEU A 96 19.27 23.41 -13.63
C LEU A 96 20.75 23.78 -13.49
N ALA A 97 21.55 23.51 -14.54
CA ALA A 97 22.98 23.79 -14.57
C ALA A 97 23.43 24.06 -16.01
N GLN A 98 24.46 24.89 -16.14
CA GLN A 98 25.13 25.20 -17.41
C GLN A 98 26.49 24.50 -17.43
N LEU A 99 26.78 23.79 -18.52
CA LEU A 99 28.10 23.23 -18.80
C LEU A 99 28.87 24.17 -19.72
N GLU A 100 30.20 24.12 -19.61
CA GLU A 100 31.11 24.77 -20.54
C GLU A 100 30.93 24.19 -21.95
N ASP A 101 30.69 25.05 -22.93
CA ASP A 101 30.32 24.69 -24.30
C ASP A 101 31.22 25.32 -25.39
N GLU A 102 32.28 26.06 -25.03
CA GLU A 102 33.12 26.80 -25.99
C GLU A 102 33.63 25.91 -27.14
N GLN A 103 34.16 24.72 -26.84
CA GLN A 103 34.65 23.81 -27.86
C GLN A 103 33.53 23.28 -28.77
N LEU A 104 32.37 22.96 -28.19
CA LEU A 104 31.20 22.49 -28.93
C LEU A 104 30.63 23.60 -29.81
N GLU A 105 30.62 24.83 -29.32
CA GLU A 105 30.17 25.99 -30.08
C GLU A 105 31.11 26.26 -31.27
N LEU A 106 32.43 26.21 -31.06
CA LEU A 106 33.41 26.35 -32.14
C LEU A 106 33.26 25.26 -33.21
N GLU A 107 33.01 24.02 -32.80
CA GLU A 107 32.75 22.90 -33.72
C GLU A 107 31.45 23.12 -34.52
N ALA A 108 30.37 23.53 -33.84
CA ALA A 108 29.10 23.87 -34.48
C ALA A 108 29.25 25.04 -35.48
N GLN A 109 30.02 26.07 -35.13
CA GLN A 109 30.31 27.20 -36.03
C GLN A 109 31.10 26.75 -37.27
N ARG A 110 32.08 25.84 -37.12
CA ARG A 110 32.83 25.28 -38.26
C ARG A 110 31.94 24.43 -39.17
N ALA A 111 31.09 23.57 -38.60
CA ALA A 111 30.14 22.77 -39.36
C ALA A 111 29.16 23.66 -40.14
N LYS A 112 28.64 24.71 -39.48
CA LYS A 112 27.78 25.71 -40.12
C LYS A 112 28.48 26.45 -41.26
N ALA A 113 29.71 26.92 -41.07
CA ALA A 113 30.48 27.59 -42.12
C ALA A 113 30.73 26.65 -43.32
N THR A 114 30.94 25.36 -43.08
CA THR A 114 31.10 24.35 -44.12
C THR A 114 29.79 24.13 -44.89
N MET A 115 28.66 24.03 -44.18
CA MET A 115 27.34 23.95 -44.78
C MET A 115 27.02 25.19 -45.64
N ASP A 116 27.27 26.39 -45.13
CA ASP A 116 27.03 27.64 -45.85
C ASP A 116 27.88 27.73 -47.12
N ARG A 117 29.14 27.26 -47.07
CA ARG A 117 30.00 27.16 -48.25
C ARG A 117 29.40 26.22 -49.30
N LEU A 118 28.95 25.03 -48.90
CA LEU A 118 28.34 24.05 -49.81
C LEU A 118 27.01 24.54 -50.39
N LEU A 119 26.21 25.26 -49.60
CA LEU A 119 24.98 25.88 -50.06
C LEU A 119 25.26 26.92 -51.16
N ASN A 120 26.19 27.84 -50.92
CA ASN A 120 26.58 28.84 -51.92
C ASN A 120 27.16 28.20 -53.20
N GLU A 121 27.87 27.09 -53.06
CA GLU A 121 28.39 26.33 -54.19
C GLU A 121 27.27 25.63 -54.99
N LEU A 122 26.29 25.05 -54.29
CA LEU A 122 25.10 24.46 -54.89
C LEU A 122 24.29 25.52 -55.65
N ASP A 123 24.03 26.68 -55.03
CA ASP A 123 23.27 27.78 -55.65
C ASP A 123 23.96 28.27 -56.92
N ARG A 124 25.29 28.45 -56.87
CA ARG A 124 26.08 28.83 -58.05
C ARG A 124 26.00 27.78 -59.15
N LYS A 125 26.14 26.49 -58.80
CA LYS A 125 26.05 25.39 -59.77
C LYS A 125 24.64 25.27 -60.34
N GLU A 126 23.59 25.53 -59.55
CA GLU A 126 22.21 25.56 -60.02
C GLU A 126 22.00 26.65 -61.09
N GLU A 127 22.51 27.86 -60.87
CA GLU A 127 22.43 28.94 -61.87
C GLU A 127 23.16 28.59 -63.16
N LEU A 128 24.34 27.99 -63.07
CA LEU A 128 25.12 27.56 -64.23
C LEU A 128 24.43 26.41 -64.97
N PHE A 129 23.80 25.47 -64.25
CA PHE A 129 23.05 24.37 -64.82
C PHE A 129 21.81 24.86 -65.57
N LYS A 130 21.06 25.81 -65.00
CA LYS A 130 19.92 26.48 -65.68
C LYS A 130 20.33 27.17 -66.99
N LYS A 131 21.58 27.63 -67.07
CA LYS A 131 22.17 28.22 -68.28
C LYS A 131 22.82 27.19 -69.22
N ASN A 132 22.70 25.89 -68.93
CA ASN A 132 23.35 24.79 -69.65
C ASN A 132 24.89 24.90 -69.73
N LEU A 133 25.54 25.49 -68.71
CA LEU A 133 26.98 25.73 -68.67
C LEU A 133 27.79 24.64 -67.93
N ILE A 134 27.11 23.74 -67.21
CA ILE A 134 27.72 22.60 -66.49
C ILE A 134 26.92 21.32 -66.74
N SER A 135 27.52 20.18 -66.44
CA SER A 135 26.86 18.86 -66.60
C SER A 135 25.85 18.56 -65.49
N ALA A 136 24.88 17.68 -65.77
CA ALA A 136 23.94 17.19 -64.76
C ALA A 136 24.66 16.49 -63.59
N GLN A 137 25.72 15.73 -63.90
CA GLN A 137 26.55 15.06 -62.89
C GLN A 137 27.18 16.04 -61.91
N GLU A 138 27.73 17.17 -62.39
CA GLU A 138 28.37 18.17 -61.52
C GLU A 138 27.36 18.87 -60.59
N PHE A 139 26.17 19.16 -61.11
CA PHE A 139 25.08 19.70 -60.28
C PHE A 139 24.61 18.68 -59.23
N GLU A 140 24.39 17.42 -59.63
CA GLU A 140 23.98 16.36 -58.72
C GLU A 140 25.02 16.08 -57.64
N ASN A 141 26.30 16.05 -57.98
CA ASN A 141 27.38 15.89 -57.01
C ASN A 141 27.34 16.98 -55.93
N ALA A 142 27.20 18.25 -56.34
CA ALA A 142 27.11 19.37 -55.39
C ALA A 142 25.86 19.29 -54.51
N LYS A 143 24.75 18.83 -55.08
CA LYS A 143 23.51 18.60 -54.34
C LYS A 143 23.69 17.50 -53.29
N TYR A 144 24.34 16.40 -53.65
CA TYR A 144 24.61 15.29 -52.73
C TYR A 144 25.59 15.69 -51.62
N GLU A 145 26.65 16.46 -51.93
CA GLU A 145 27.58 16.98 -50.93
C GLU A 145 26.88 17.87 -49.90
N TYR A 146 26.03 18.80 -50.34
CA TYR A 146 25.23 19.62 -49.42
C TYR A 146 24.26 18.79 -48.58
N GLN A 147 23.59 17.81 -49.20
CA GLN A 147 22.66 16.93 -48.49
C GLN A 147 23.36 16.06 -47.44
N ALA A 148 24.54 15.54 -47.74
CA ALA A 148 25.34 14.76 -46.81
C ALA A 148 25.72 15.60 -45.57
N GLN A 149 26.21 16.83 -45.78
CA GLN A 149 26.55 17.72 -44.68
C GLN A 149 25.33 18.16 -43.84
N LYS A 150 24.15 18.28 -44.46
CA LYS A 150 22.92 18.66 -43.78
C LYS A 150 22.33 17.54 -42.90
N SER A 151 22.62 16.28 -43.23
CA SER A 151 22.15 15.11 -42.47
C SER A 151 23.05 14.72 -41.31
N GLU A 152 24.24 15.30 -41.25
CA GLU A 152 25.21 15.18 -40.16
C GLU A 152 24.82 16.09 -38.99
#